data_AF-A0A6P0S8A8-F1
#
_entry.id   AF-A0A6P0S8A8-F1
#
_cell.length_a   1.000
_cell.length_b   1.000
_cell.length_c   1.000
_cell.angle_alpha   90.00
_cell.angle_beta   90.00
_cell.angle_gamma   90.00
#
_symmetry.space_group_name_H-M   'P 1'
#
loop_
_entity.id
_entity.type
_entity.pdbx_description
1 polymer ?
#
loop_
_entity_poly.entity_id
_entity_poly.type
_entity_poly.pdbx_seq_one_letter_code
_entity_poly.pdbx_strand_id
1 'polypeptide(L)'
;MDPLITLEPTDLPWALGMMAIAIGLSSWQQLGLELSLAIATGRTILQLMVVGYVLAVVFALDNPIPVLGILLVMLTIATITARNRIGKKIPRVIPIVFGSIFFSTALTLIYTNLFIVQPDTWYKPQYLIPLGGIVLGNAMNGAAIAGERLASTISSSSLEIETHLSLGATPQ
;
A
#
# COMPACT_ATOMS: atom_id res chain seq x y z
N MET A 1 30.67 7.01 -7.96
CA MET A 1 29.45 7.30 -7.18
C MET A 1 28.68 8.30 -8.00
N ASP A 2 27.85 7.80 -8.90
CA ASP A 2 27.07 8.64 -9.81
C ASP A 2 26.16 9.57 -8.99
N PRO A 3 26.03 10.84 -9.39
CA PRO A 3 25.28 11.81 -8.62
C PRO A 3 23.83 11.31 -8.52
N LEU A 4 23.32 11.26 -7.28
CA LEU A 4 21.89 11.20 -7.01
C LEU A 4 21.20 12.15 -7.99
N ILE A 5 20.17 11.66 -8.69
CA ILE A 5 19.33 12.45 -9.61
C ILE A 5 19.15 13.83 -9.01
N THR A 6 19.80 14.84 -9.60
CA THR A 6 19.72 16.22 -9.13
C THR A 6 18.32 16.67 -9.47
N LEU A 7 17.40 16.50 -8.52
CA LEU A 7 16.05 17.02 -8.60
C LEU A 7 16.16 18.52 -8.82
N GLU A 8 15.93 18.95 -10.06
CA GLU A 8 15.97 20.37 -10.36
C GLU A 8 14.68 21.01 -9.80
N PRO A 9 14.74 22.25 -9.31
CA PRO A 9 13.54 22.97 -8.88
C PRO A 9 12.46 23.08 -9.98
N THR A 10 12.83 22.82 -11.23
CA THR A 10 12.00 22.77 -12.44
C THR A 10 11.14 21.51 -12.55
N ASP A 11 11.47 20.41 -11.86
CA ASP A 11 10.69 19.16 -11.90
C ASP A 11 9.34 19.29 -11.15
N LEU A 12 9.33 20.07 -10.07
CA LEU A 12 8.15 20.31 -9.25
C LEU A 12 7.02 21.03 -10.02
N PRO A 13 7.26 22.13 -10.76
CA PRO A 13 6.22 22.77 -11.55
C PRO A 13 5.71 21.88 -12.70
N TRP A 14 6.54 21.00 -13.28
CA TRP A 14 6.05 20.03 -14.26
C TRP A 14 5.06 19.03 -13.66
N ALA A 15 5.37 18.47 -12.49
CA ALA A 15 4.47 17.56 -11.78
C ALA A 15 3.16 18.24 -11.36
N LEU A 16 3.25 19.47 -10.83
CA LEU A 16 2.06 20.27 -10.48
C LEU A 16 1.24 20.65 -11.72
N GLY A 17 1.90 20.96 -12.84
CA GLY A 17 1.27 21.25 -14.12
C GLY A 17 0.45 20.05 -14.64
N MET A 18 1.00 18.84 -14.56
CA MET A 18 0.26 17.62 -14.92
C MET A 18 -1.00 17.43 -14.06
N MET A 19 -0.91 17.67 -12.75
CA MET A 19 -2.07 17.59 -11.87
C MET A 19 -3.10 18.69 -12.17
N ALA A 20 -2.64 19.92 -12.48
CA ALA A 20 -3.53 21.01 -12.88
C ALA A 20 -4.27 20.68 -14.19
N ILE A 21 -3.62 20.05 -15.16
CA ILE A 21 -4.26 19.55 -16.38
C ILE A 21 -5.33 18.50 -16.05
N ALA A 22 -5.04 17.56 -15.14
CA ALA A 22 -6.01 16.55 -14.73
C ALA A 22 -7.25 17.18 -14.05
N ILE A 23 -7.05 18.19 -13.21
CA ILE A 23 -8.15 18.96 -12.60
C ILE A 23 -8.93 19.73 -13.66
N GLY A 24 -8.25 20.39 -14.61
CA GLY A 24 -8.88 21.11 -15.72
C GLY A 24 -9.71 20.19 -16.62
N LEU A 25 -9.21 19.00 -16.94
CA LEU A 25 -9.96 17.97 -17.66
C LEU A 25 -11.16 17.47 -16.86
N SER A 26 -11.01 17.29 -15.54
CA SER A 26 -12.12 16.93 -14.66
C SER A 26 -13.23 17.99 -14.65
N SER A 27 -12.84 19.27 -14.71
CA SER A 27 -13.78 20.39 -14.79
C SER A 27 -14.49 20.43 -16.14
N TRP A 28 -13.72 20.26 -17.22
CA TRP A 28 -14.26 20.24 -18.58
C TRP A 28 -15.28 19.11 -18.80
N GLN A 29 -15.03 17.94 -18.19
CA GLN A 29 -15.95 16.80 -18.22
C GLN A 29 -17.08 16.88 -17.16
N GLN A 30 -17.15 17.97 -16.38
CA GLN A 30 -18.16 18.20 -15.34
C GLN A 30 -18.29 17.05 -14.33
N LEU A 31 -17.17 16.39 -14.02
CA LEU A 31 -17.14 15.24 -13.13
C LEU A 31 -17.40 15.62 -11.66
N GLY A 32 -17.39 16.92 -11.32
CA GLY A 32 -17.57 17.41 -9.94
C GLY A 32 -16.44 17.02 -8.98
N LEU A 33 -15.32 16.51 -9.52
CA LEU A 33 -14.18 16.00 -8.74
C LEU A 33 -13.11 17.06 -8.45
N GLU A 34 -13.24 18.28 -8.96
CA GLU A 34 -12.20 19.31 -8.92
C GLU A 34 -11.69 19.59 -7.49
N LEU A 35 -12.62 19.88 -6.57
CA LEU A 35 -12.28 20.18 -5.18
C LEU A 35 -11.73 18.94 -4.46
N SER A 36 -12.28 17.77 -4.76
CA SER A 36 -11.82 16.49 -4.21
C SER A 36 -10.39 16.17 -4.63
N LEU A 37 -10.05 16.38 -5.91
CA LEU A 37 -8.71 16.21 -6.46
C LEU A 37 -7.74 17.25 -5.87
N ALA A 38 -8.16 18.51 -5.77
CA ALA A 38 -7.33 19.57 -5.19
C ALA A 38 -7.00 19.29 -3.70
N ILE A 39 -8.01 18.93 -2.90
CA ILE A 39 -7.82 18.57 -1.49
C ILE A 39 -6.96 17.31 -1.36
N ALA A 40 -7.22 16.29 -2.19
CA ALA A 40 -6.44 15.06 -2.18
C ALA A 40 -4.96 15.34 -2.49
N THR A 41 -4.70 16.18 -3.49
CA THR A 41 -3.34 16.61 -3.88
C THR A 41 -2.65 17.39 -2.76
N GLY A 42 -3.32 18.38 -2.16
CA GLY A 42 -2.76 19.13 -1.05
C GLY A 42 -2.42 18.22 0.14
N ARG A 43 -3.31 17.28 0.46
CA ARG A 43 -3.09 16.29 1.52
C ARG A 43 -1.92 15.36 1.21
N THR A 44 -1.77 14.86 -0.02
CA THR A 44 -0.66 13.97 -0.38
C THR A 44 0.68 14.70 -0.37
N ILE A 45 0.73 15.95 -0.85
CA ILE A 45 1.93 16.78 -0.78
C ILE A 45 2.38 16.97 0.67
N LEU A 46 1.45 17.37 1.55
CA LEU A 46 1.73 17.55 2.98
C LEU A 46 2.18 16.24 3.62
N GLN A 47 1.47 15.15 3.34
CA GLN A 47 1.81 13.81 3.84
C GLN A 47 3.23 13.40 3.43
N LEU A 48 3.59 13.55 2.15
CA LEU A 48 4.92 13.17 1.65
C LEU A 48 6.02 14.04 2.24
N MET A 49 5.78 15.34 2.46
CA MET A 49 6.72 16.19 3.19
C MET A 49 6.97 15.70 4.62
N VAL A 50 5.91 15.39 5.36
CA VAL A 50 6.02 14.88 6.74
C VAL A 50 6.76 13.55 6.77
N VAL A 51 6.40 12.61 5.90
CA VAL A 51 7.06 11.30 5.79
C VAL A 51 8.53 11.46 5.40
N GLY A 52 8.84 12.36 4.47
CA GLY A 52 10.22 12.67 4.08
C GLY A 52 11.06 13.17 5.25
N TYR A 53 10.51 14.05 6.09
CA TYR A 53 11.20 14.53 7.29
C TYR A 53 11.44 13.40 8.32
N VAL A 54 10.44 12.55 8.55
CA VAL A 54 10.58 11.37 9.42
C VAL A 54 11.68 10.43 8.90
N LEU A 55 11.73 10.19 7.59
CA LEU A 55 12.74 9.34 6.97
C LEU A 55 14.14 9.94 7.08
N ALA A 56 14.29 11.26 6.95
CA ALA A 56 15.59 11.91 7.14
C ALA A 56 16.19 11.62 8.53
N VAL A 57 15.36 11.64 9.58
CA VAL A 57 15.77 11.29 10.94
C VAL A 57 16.16 9.80 11.03
N VAL A 58 15.38 8.92 10.44
CA VAL A 58 15.63 7.47 10.43
C VAL A 58 16.93 7.13 9.71
N PHE A 59 17.22 7.83 8.61
CA PHE A 59 18.43 7.64 7.83
C PHE A 59 19.68 8.10 8.61
N ALA A 60 19.56 9.11 9.48
CA ALA A 60 20.66 9.59 10.31
C ALA A 60 21.01 8.65 11.48
N LEU A 61 20.09 7.77 11.91
CA LEU A 61 20.27 6.89 13.06
C LEU A 61 21.12 5.64 12.77
N ASP A 62 21.35 5.31 11.49
CA ASP A 62 22.12 4.15 10.98
C ASP A 62 21.94 2.84 11.77
N ASN A 63 20.72 2.59 12.24
CA ASN A 63 20.37 1.46 13.10
C ASN A 63 19.22 0.65 12.47
N PRO A 64 19.25 -0.70 12.53
CA PRO A 64 18.19 -1.53 11.97
C PRO A 64 16.86 -1.43 12.72
N ILE A 65 16.87 -1.05 14.01
CA ILE A 65 15.65 -1.03 14.85
C ILE A 65 14.60 -0.02 14.33
N PRO A 66 14.93 1.25 14.05
CA PRO A 66 14.02 2.20 13.42
C PRO A 66 13.43 1.73 12.08
N VAL A 67 14.25 1.07 11.25
CA VAL A 67 13.81 0.56 9.93
C VAL A 67 12.75 -0.52 10.09
N LEU A 68 13.03 -1.51 10.94
CA LEU A 68 12.07 -2.58 11.24
C LEU A 68 10.80 -2.03 11.90
N GLY A 69 10.94 -1.04 12.79
CA GLY A 69 9.82 -0.34 13.41
C GLY A 69 8.90 0.30 12.38
N ILE A 70 9.46 1.03 11.41
CA ILE A 70 8.68 1.63 10.31
C ILE A 70 8.02 0.57 9.45
N LEU A 71 8.73 -0.48 9.05
CA LEU A 71 8.14 -1.56 8.26
C LEU A 71 6.99 -2.25 8.99
N LEU A 72 7.11 -2.43 10.30
CA LEU A 72 6.04 -2.99 11.14
C LEU A 72 4.83 -2.06 11.24
N VAL A 73 5.05 -0.75 11.39
CA VAL A 73 3.98 0.26 11.35
C VAL A 73 3.29 0.23 10.00
N MET A 74 4.04 0.22 8.90
CA MET A 74 3.50 0.14 7.53
C MET A 74 2.70 -1.14 7.31
N LEU A 75 3.19 -2.29 7.76
CA LEU A 75 2.49 -3.57 7.69
C LEU A 75 1.18 -3.55 8.48
N THR A 76 1.19 -2.93 9.66
CA THR A 76 0.00 -2.80 10.51
C THR A 76 -1.05 -1.92 9.83
N ILE A 77 -0.65 -0.75 9.32
CA ILE A 77 -1.52 0.16 8.57
C ILE A 77 -2.06 -0.53 7.32
N ALA A 78 -1.22 -1.24 6.58
CA ALA A 78 -1.61 -2.00 5.39
C ALA A 78 -2.67 -3.05 5.72
N THR A 79 -2.45 -3.83 6.78
CA THR A 79 -3.38 -4.87 7.26
C THR A 79 -4.73 -4.27 7.66
N ILE A 80 -4.73 -3.20 8.46
CA ILE A 80 -5.96 -2.52 8.91
C ILE A 80 -6.71 -1.95 7.71
N THR A 81 -5.99 -1.34 6.75
CA THR A 81 -6.58 -0.75 5.54
C THR A 81 -7.18 -1.83 4.65
N ALA A 82 -6.48 -2.93 4.41
CA ALA A 82 -7.00 -4.07 3.66
C ALA A 82 -8.26 -4.65 4.32
N ARG A 83 -8.22 -4.88 5.65
CA ARG A 83 -9.37 -5.37 6.41
C ARG A 83 -10.58 -4.42 6.35
N ASN A 84 -10.35 -3.11 6.42
CA ASN A 84 -11.43 -2.14 6.29
C ASN A 84 -12.04 -2.13 4.89
N ARG A 85 -11.26 -2.43 3.85
CA ARG A 85 -11.73 -2.54 2.47
C ARG A 85 -12.56 -3.79 2.20
N ILE A 86 -12.19 -4.95 2.75
CA ILE A 86 -12.90 -6.24 2.61
C ILE A 86 -14.30 -6.22 3.28
N GLY A 87 -14.53 -5.25 4.15
CA GLY A 87 -15.77 -5.13 4.93
C GLY A 87 -15.77 -5.95 6.23
N LYS A 88 -16.61 -5.54 7.18
CA LYS A 88 -16.71 -6.15 8.52
C LYS A 88 -17.43 -7.52 8.54
N LYS A 89 -17.82 -8.04 7.38
CA LYS A 89 -18.69 -9.23 7.27
C LYS A 89 -17.97 -10.54 7.61
N ILE A 90 -16.65 -10.60 7.46
CA ILE A 90 -15.88 -11.82 7.69
C ILE A 90 -15.15 -11.73 9.04
N PRO A 91 -15.54 -12.53 10.06
CA PRO A 91 -14.83 -12.57 11.34
C PRO A 91 -13.42 -13.14 11.15
N ARG A 92 -12.46 -12.67 11.96
CA ARG A 92 -11.05 -13.15 11.99
C ARG A 92 -10.24 -12.97 10.69
N VAL A 93 -10.61 -12.03 9.82
CA VAL A 93 -9.81 -11.70 8.60
C VAL A 93 -8.44 -11.08 8.90
N ILE A 94 -8.29 -10.38 10.03
CA ILE A 94 -7.05 -9.67 10.38
C ILE A 94 -5.80 -10.58 10.38
N PRO A 95 -5.74 -11.69 11.14
CA PRO A 95 -4.55 -12.54 11.16
C PRO A 95 -4.23 -13.18 9.80
N ILE A 96 -5.26 -13.51 9.01
CA ILE A 96 -5.08 -14.07 7.66
C ILE A 96 -4.45 -13.02 6.75
N VAL A 97 -5.02 -11.82 6.69
CA VAL A 97 -4.50 -10.72 5.87
C VAL A 97 -3.11 -10.29 6.33
N PHE A 98 -2.89 -10.19 7.64
CA PHE A 98 -1.58 -9.88 8.20
C PHE A 98 -0.54 -10.91 7.78
N GLY A 99 -0.85 -12.20 7.94
CA GLY A 99 0.03 -13.29 7.52
C GLY A 99 0.34 -13.23 6.03
N SER A 100 -0.69 -13.10 5.18
CA SER A 100 -0.51 -13.03 3.73
C SER A 100 0.37 -11.84 3.30
N ILE A 101 0.10 -10.63 3.82
CA ILE A 101 0.88 -9.44 3.50
C ILE A 101 2.31 -9.58 4.05
N PHE A 102 2.47 -10.05 5.29
CA PHE A 102 3.78 -10.25 5.91
C PHE A 102 4.63 -11.24 5.12
N PHE A 103 4.12 -12.45 4.85
CA PHE A 103 4.87 -13.48 4.13
C PHE A 103 5.22 -13.06 2.71
N SER A 104 4.27 -12.47 1.98
CA SER A 104 4.53 -11.96 0.63
C SER A 104 5.60 -10.87 0.66
N THR A 105 5.48 -9.90 1.56
CA THR A 105 6.43 -8.78 1.67
C THR A 105 7.80 -9.25 2.12
N ALA A 106 7.87 -10.08 3.15
CA ALA A 106 9.13 -10.61 3.67
C ALA A 106 9.85 -11.42 2.60
N LEU A 107 9.15 -12.30 1.87
CA LEU A 107 9.74 -13.09 0.81
C LEU A 107 10.29 -12.21 -0.32
N THR A 108 9.51 -11.24 -0.80
CA THR A 108 9.95 -10.32 -1.85
C THR A 108 11.13 -9.46 -1.38
N LEU A 109 11.08 -8.89 -0.17
CA LEU A 109 12.16 -8.06 0.35
C LEU A 109 13.45 -8.85 0.56
N ILE A 110 13.37 -10.05 1.13
CA ILE A 110 14.52 -10.94 1.30
C ILE A 110 15.13 -11.24 -0.07
N TYR A 111 14.31 -11.66 -1.04
CA TYR A 111 14.76 -11.97 -2.39
C TYR A 111 15.43 -10.76 -3.07
N THR A 112 14.77 -9.61 -3.08
CA THR A 112 15.29 -8.40 -3.72
C THR A 112 16.56 -7.90 -3.04
N ASN A 113 16.64 -7.97 -1.70
CA ASN A 113 17.82 -7.53 -0.97
C ASN A 113 19.03 -8.44 -1.19
N LEU A 114 18.84 -9.77 -1.18
CA LEU A 114 19.94 -10.74 -1.31
C LEU A 114 20.41 -10.92 -2.76
N PHE A 115 19.51 -10.92 -3.74
CA PHE A 115 19.86 -11.29 -5.12
C PHE A 115 19.93 -10.11 -6.08
N ILE A 116 19.10 -9.09 -5.91
CA ILE A 116 18.95 -8.01 -6.90
C ILE A 116 19.77 -6.77 -6.50
N VAL A 117 19.49 -6.20 -5.34
CA VAL A 117 20.08 -4.91 -4.93
C VAL A 117 21.45 -5.10 -4.31
N GLN A 118 21.66 -6.20 -3.57
CA GLN A 118 22.91 -6.52 -2.87
C GLN A 118 23.54 -5.30 -2.17
N PRO A 119 22.80 -4.60 -1.30
CA PRO A 119 23.35 -3.42 -0.63
C PRO A 119 24.49 -3.82 0.30
N ASP A 120 25.49 -2.93 0.47
CA ASP A 120 26.62 -3.14 1.39
C ASP A 120 26.19 -3.53 2.82
N THR A 121 24.96 -3.16 3.20
CA THR A 121 24.35 -3.54 4.47
C THR A 121 22.88 -3.86 4.25
N TRP A 122 22.44 -5.01 4.75
CA TRP A 122 21.09 -5.53 4.52
C TRP A 122 19.97 -4.61 5.04
N TYR A 123 20.26 -3.76 6.02
CA TYR A 123 19.29 -2.85 6.62
C TYR A 123 19.33 -1.42 6.07
N LYS A 124 20.00 -1.16 4.93
CA LYS A 124 20.10 0.20 4.37
C LYS A 124 18.69 0.83 4.22
N PRO A 125 18.36 1.86 5.02
CA PRO A 125 16.99 2.39 5.11
C PRO A 125 16.48 2.94 3.76
N GLN A 126 17.38 3.53 2.97
CA GLN A 126 17.11 4.13 1.66
C GLN A 126 16.61 3.12 0.60
N TYR A 127 16.86 1.83 0.79
CA TYR A 127 16.37 0.78 -0.10
C TYR A 127 15.21 0.01 0.52
N LEU A 128 15.35 -0.43 1.77
CA LEU A 128 14.35 -1.28 2.42
C LEU A 128 13.01 -0.57 2.61
N ILE A 129 13.00 0.70 3.02
CA ILE A 129 11.74 1.40 3.31
C ILE A 129 10.95 1.68 2.03
N PRO A 130 11.55 2.23 0.94
CA PRO A 130 10.82 2.42 -0.31
C PRO A 130 10.36 1.10 -0.95
N LEU A 131 11.24 0.09 -1.03
CA LEU A 131 10.87 -1.22 -1.57
C LEU A 131 9.77 -1.88 -0.73
N GLY A 132 9.92 -1.82 0.60
CA GLY A 132 8.93 -2.34 1.53
C GLY A 132 7.59 -1.64 1.35
N GLY A 133 7.58 -0.32 1.20
CA GLY A 133 6.37 0.44 0.94
C GLY A 133 5.66 0.05 -0.35
N ILE A 134 6.40 -0.12 -1.44
CA ILE A 134 5.83 -0.54 -2.74
C ILE A 134 5.23 -1.94 -2.63
N VAL A 135 5.98 -2.89 -2.04
CA VAL A 135 5.54 -4.28 -1.92
C VAL A 135 4.34 -4.40 -0.97
N LEU A 136 4.40 -3.75 0.20
CA LEU A 136 3.28 -3.71 1.16
C LEU A 136 2.03 -3.10 0.52
N GLY A 137 2.17 -2.02 -0.24
CA GLY A 137 1.06 -1.37 -0.94
C GLY A 137 0.40 -2.30 -1.97
N ASN A 138 1.20 -3.01 -2.76
CA ASN A 138 0.71 -3.98 -3.73
C ASN A 138 0.02 -5.18 -3.05
N ALA A 139 0.65 -5.75 -2.01
CA ALA A 139 0.08 -6.85 -1.25
C ALA A 139 -1.23 -6.45 -0.55
N MET A 140 -1.30 -5.25 0.02
CA MET A 140 -2.52 -4.67 0.60
C MET A 140 -3.65 -4.55 -0.43
N ASN A 141 -3.36 -3.99 -1.61
CA ASN A 141 -4.36 -3.85 -2.67
C ASN A 141 -4.84 -5.22 -3.16
N GLY A 142 -3.93 -6.17 -3.37
CA GLY A 142 -4.25 -7.54 -3.76
C GLY A 142 -5.13 -8.25 -2.74
N ALA A 143 -4.75 -8.20 -1.45
CA ALA A 143 -5.52 -8.79 -0.36
C ALA A 143 -6.90 -8.14 -0.22
N ALA A 144 -6.99 -6.81 -0.37
CA ALA A 144 -8.26 -6.09 -0.30
C ALA A 144 -9.21 -6.49 -1.42
N ILE A 145 -8.74 -6.52 -2.67
CA ILE A 145 -9.58 -6.89 -3.83
C ILE A 145 -10.00 -8.35 -3.74
N ALA A 146 -9.08 -9.26 -3.42
CA ALA A 146 -9.37 -10.69 -3.29
C ALA A 146 -10.39 -10.95 -2.18
N GLY A 147 -10.21 -10.32 -1.01
CA GLY A 147 -11.13 -10.49 0.12
C GLY A 147 -12.51 -9.87 -0.15
N GLU A 148 -12.58 -8.68 -0.77
CA GLU A 148 -13.85 -8.07 -1.16
C GLU A 148 -14.61 -8.95 -2.16
N ARG A 149 -13.90 -9.49 -3.17
CA ARG A 149 -14.48 -10.43 -4.13
C ARG A 149 -15.01 -11.68 -3.43
N LEU A 150 -14.22 -12.30 -2.56
CA LEU A 150 -14.65 -13.46 -1.78
C LEU A 150 -15.91 -13.17 -0.95
N ALA A 151 -15.92 -12.05 -0.23
CA ALA A 151 -17.07 -11.63 0.57
C ALA A 151 -18.32 -11.42 -0.30
N SER A 152 -18.14 -10.79 -1.47
CA SER A 152 -19.23 -10.53 -2.41
C SER A 152 -19.80 -11.83 -3.00
N THR A 153 -18.96 -12.79 -3.38
CA THR A 153 -19.37 -14.07 -3.96
C THR A 153 -20.14 -14.93 -2.96
N ILE A 154 -19.67 -14.99 -1.70
CA ILE A 154 -20.38 -15.72 -0.64
C ILE A 154 -21.75 -15.09 -0.40
N SER A 155 -21.84 -13.75 -0.41
CA SER A 155 -23.11 -13.06 -0.21
C SER A 155 -24.10 -13.28 -1.36
N SER A 156 -23.61 -13.33 -2.61
CA SER A 156 -24.45 -13.52 -3.80
C SER A 156 -24.91 -14.97 -3.99
N SER A 157 -24.08 -15.95 -3.62
CA SER A 157 -24.36 -17.38 -3.77
C SER A 157 -24.99 -18.01 -2.52
N SER A 158 -25.55 -17.21 -1.61
CA SER A 158 -26.15 -17.70 -0.36
C SER A 158 -27.23 -18.77 -0.59
N LEU A 159 -28.11 -18.56 -1.56
CA LEU A 159 -29.19 -19.51 -1.87
C LEU A 159 -28.67 -20.83 -2.46
N GLU A 160 -27.59 -20.78 -3.25
CA GLU A 160 -26.92 -21.96 -3.80
C GLU A 160 -26.23 -22.76 -2.68
N ILE A 161 -25.56 -22.07 -1.76
CA ILE A 161 -24.96 -22.67 -0.56
C ILE A 161 -26.03 -23.36 0.30
N GLU A 162 -27.16 -22.69 0.55
CA GLU A 162 -28.29 -23.27 1.32
C GLU A 162 -28.92 -24.48 0.61
N THR A 163 -29.00 -24.44 -0.72
CA THR A 163 -29.53 -25.57 -1.52
C THR A 163 -28.61 -26.78 -1.40
N HIS A 164 -27.30 -26.60 -1.53
CA HIS A 164 -26.33 -27.68 -1.35
C HIS A 164 -26.36 -28.26 0.07
N LEU A 165 -26.41 -27.39 1.10
CA LEU A 165 -26.56 -27.81 2.50
C LEU A 165 -27.85 -28.62 2.70
N SER A 166 -28.97 -28.21 2.09
CA SER A 166 -30.25 -28.91 2.16
C SER A 166 -30.23 -30.27 1.48
N LEU A 167 -29.39 -30.44 0.44
CA LEU A 167 -29.14 -31.72 -0.24
C LEU A 167 -28.11 -32.60 0.51
N GLY A 168 -27.66 -32.19 1.70
CA GLY A 168 -26.74 -32.95 2.54
C GLY A 168 -25.26 -32.68 2.29
N ALA A 169 -24.91 -31.62 1.55
CA ALA A 169 -23.51 -31.21 1.41
C ALA A 169 -22.95 -30.73 2.75
N THR A 170 -21.74 -31.15 3.08
CA THR A 170 -21.01 -30.70 4.26
C THR A 170 -20.31 -29.35 4.00
N PRO A 171 -20.15 -28.47 5.00
CA PRO A 171 -19.53 -27.14 4.86
C PRO A 171 -18.00 -27.20 4.69
N GLN A 172 -17.52 -27.80 3.60
CA GLN A 172 -16.12 -27.88 3.19
C GLN A 172 -15.88 -27.11 1.89
#